data_AF-A0A967Q8V2-F1
#
_entry.id   AF-A0A967Q8V2-F1
#
_cell.length_a   1.000
_cell.length_b   1.000
_cell.length_c   1.000
_cell.angle_alpha   90.00
_cell.angle_beta   90.00
_cell.angle_gamma   90.00
#
_symmetry.space_group_name_H-M   'P 1'
#
loop_
_entity.id
_entity.type
_entity.pdbx_description
1 polymer ?
#
loop_
_entity_poly.entity_id
_entity_poly.type
_entity_poly.pdbx_seq_one_letter_code
_entity_poly.pdbx_strand_id
1 'polypeptide(L)'
;LQKANDALQQVQAQLIHSERLAAIGQLAAGISHEIDNPIGIILGYAELLLDECDDADPRREDLRAIIAECKRCKRITGGLLGFARSGSGVREPVDLDRLCRETILSLSPQRLFKEIVIDYVRPESRLSVTGDDDQLRQIL
;
A
#
# COMPACT_ATOMS: atom_id res chain seq x y z
N LEU A 1 23.04 -39.06 8.39
CA LEU A 1 23.52 -38.50 7.12
C LEU A 1 22.37 -38.23 6.14
N GLN A 2 21.54 -39.21 5.76
CA GLN A 2 20.38 -39.02 4.87
C GLN A 2 19.43 -37.89 5.31
N LYS A 3 18.88 -37.97 6.54
CA LYS A 3 17.96 -36.95 7.09
C LYS A 3 18.54 -35.53 7.13
N ALA A 4 19.85 -35.41 7.37
CA ALA A 4 20.52 -34.12 7.39
C ALA A 4 20.67 -33.55 5.97
N ASN A 5 20.89 -34.41 4.98
CA ASN A 5 20.98 -34.03 3.58
C ASN A 5 19.60 -33.63 3.02
N ASP A 6 18.54 -34.36 3.38
CA ASP A 6 17.16 -34.05 2.98
C ASP A 6 16.69 -32.72 3.59
N ALA A 7 17.02 -32.46 4.86
CA ALA A 7 16.75 -31.18 5.52
C ALA A 7 17.52 -30.01 4.87
N LEU A 8 18.78 -30.23 4.51
CA LEU A 8 19.60 -29.25 3.77
C LEU A 8 18.99 -28.92 2.41
N GLN A 9 18.53 -29.93 1.66
CA GLN A 9 17.86 -29.73 0.37
C GLN A 9 16.53 -28.97 0.52
N GLN A 10 15.74 -29.25 1.55
CA GLN A 10 14.52 -28.49 1.82
C GLN A 10 14.79 -27.03 2.15
N VAL A 11 15.77 -26.76 3.03
CA VAL A 11 16.16 -25.38 3.38
C VAL A 11 16.70 -24.64 2.16
N GLN A 12 17.50 -25.29 1.32
CA GLN A 12 18.01 -24.70 0.08
C GLN A 12 16.89 -24.39 -0.92
N ALA A 13 15.90 -25.28 -1.06
CA ALA A 13 14.73 -25.03 -1.90
C ALA A 13 13.87 -23.87 -1.37
N GLN A 14 13.70 -23.77 -0.05
CA GLN A 14 13.01 -22.64 0.59
C GLN A 14 13.76 -21.33 0.38
N LEU A 15 15.10 -21.33 0.51
CA LEU A 15 15.95 -20.16 0.24
C LEU A 15 15.80 -19.67 -1.20
N ILE A 16 15.94 -20.57 -2.18
CA ILE A 16 15.79 -20.22 -3.61
C ILE A 16 14.38 -19.67 -3.90
N HIS A 17 13.35 -20.25 -3.27
CA HIS A 17 11.99 -19.76 -3.43
C HIS A 17 11.81 -18.36 -2.80
N SER A 18 12.35 -18.14 -1.61
CA SER A 18 12.33 -16.85 -0.92
C SER A 18 13.06 -15.76 -1.71
N GLU A 19 14.23 -16.07 -2.27
CA GLU A 19 14.99 -15.12 -3.11
C GLU A 19 14.21 -14.75 -4.38
N ARG A 20 13.55 -15.72 -5.03
CA ARG A 20 12.68 -15.44 -6.19
C ARG A 20 11.52 -14.53 -5.83
N LEU A 21 10.84 -14.77 -4.72
CA LEU A 21 9.74 -13.93 -4.26
C LEU A 21 10.21 -12.51 -3.91
N ALA A 22 11.36 -12.39 -3.24
CA ALA A 22 11.96 -11.09 -2.93
C ALA A 22 12.31 -10.30 -4.20
N ALA A 23 12.90 -10.95 -5.21
CA ALA A 23 13.24 -10.32 -6.49
C ALA A 23 11.99 -9.86 -7.25
N ILE A 24 10.96 -10.70 -7.32
CA ILE A 24 9.65 -10.33 -7.88
C ILE A 24 9.08 -9.14 -7.11
N GLY A 25 9.27 -9.12 -5.79
CA GLY A 25 8.72 -8.07 -4.97
C GLY A 25 9.38 -6.72 -5.12
N GLN A 26 10.71 -6.69 -5.25
CA GLN A 26 11.45 -5.47 -5.57
C GLN A 26 11.06 -4.92 -6.95
N LEU A 27 10.93 -5.79 -7.96
CA LEU A 27 10.49 -5.39 -9.30
C LEU A 27 9.06 -4.85 -9.30
N ALA A 28 8.15 -5.52 -8.61
CA ALA A 28 6.77 -5.07 -8.47
C ALA A 28 6.66 -3.72 -7.73
N ALA A 29 7.48 -3.50 -6.70
CA ALA A 29 7.54 -2.22 -5.99
C ALA A 29 8.04 -1.07 -6.89
N GLY A 30 9.11 -1.31 -7.66
CA GLY A 30 9.63 -0.33 -8.63
C GLY A 30 8.61 0.00 -9.71
N ILE A 31 8.00 -1.02 -10.32
CA ILE A 31 6.97 -0.85 -11.36
C ILE A 31 5.74 -0.13 -10.79
N SER A 32 5.31 -0.47 -9.57
CA SER A 32 4.16 0.20 -8.94
C SER A 32 4.43 1.68 -8.72
N HIS A 33 5.62 2.04 -8.23
CA HIS A 33 6.00 3.44 -8.03
C HIS A 33 6.07 4.22 -9.36
N GLU A 34 6.60 3.61 -10.42
CA GLU A 34 6.67 4.24 -11.75
C GLU A 34 5.30 4.40 -12.42
N ILE A 35 4.35 3.51 -12.15
CA ILE A 35 2.97 3.58 -12.66
C ILE A 35 2.10 4.53 -11.82
N ASP A 36 2.27 4.52 -10.50
CA ASP A 36 1.47 5.37 -9.59
C ASP A 36 1.75 6.85 -9.80
N ASN A 37 2.97 7.22 -10.21
CA ASN A 37 3.34 8.60 -10.52
C ASN A 37 2.49 9.24 -11.66
N PRO A 38 2.49 8.72 -12.90
CA PRO A 38 1.66 9.27 -13.96
C PRO A 38 0.17 9.17 -13.66
N ILE A 39 -0.31 8.10 -13.00
CA ILE A 39 -1.71 8.00 -12.57
C ILE A 39 -2.05 9.10 -11.56
N GLY A 40 -1.15 9.38 -10.62
CA GLY A 40 -1.31 10.45 -9.63
C GLY A 40 -1.43 11.82 -10.29
N ILE A 41 -0.60 12.08 -11.30
CA ILE A 41 -0.65 13.32 -12.09
C ILE A 41 -1.99 13.44 -12.84
N ILE A 42 -2.42 12.39 -13.55
CA ILE A 42 -3.70 12.36 -14.27
C ILE A 42 -4.88 12.57 -13.32
N LEU A 43 -4.88 11.87 -12.17
CA LEU A 43 -5.90 12.02 -11.14
C LEU A 43 -5.96 13.45 -10.62
N GLY A 44 -4.81 14.06 -10.32
CA GLY A 44 -4.74 15.44 -9.82
C GLY A 44 -5.33 16.44 -10.82
N TYR A 45 -4.98 16.34 -12.11
CA TYR A 45 -5.57 17.20 -13.14
C TYR A 45 -7.06 16.96 -13.32
N ALA A 46 -7.52 15.70 -13.29
CA ALA A 46 -8.93 15.38 -13.42
C ALA A 46 -9.75 15.92 -12.23
N GLU A 47 -9.22 15.86 -11.00
CA GLU A 47 -9.86 16.42 -9.81
C GLU A 47 -9.90 17.95 -9.84
N LEU A 48 -8.84 18.62 -10.32
CA LEU A 48 -8.81 20.08 -10.52
C LEU A 48 -9.85 20.52 -11.55
N LEU A 49 -9.87 19.88 -12.72
CA LEU A 49 -10.83 20.20 -13.79
C LEU A 49 -12.27 19.94 -13.35
N LEU A 50 -12.51 18.92 -12.51
CA LEU A 50 -13.85 18.64 -11.99
C LEU A 50 -14.31 19.73 -11.00
N ASP A 51 -13.40 20.32 -10.23
CA ASP A 51 -13.69 21.44 -9.32
C ASP A 51 -14.00 22.75 -10.06
N GLU A 52 -13.44 22.93 -11.26
CA GLU A 52 -13.73 24.07 -12.14
C GLU A 52 -15.06 23.94 -12.92
N CYS A 53 -15.67 22.75 -12.92
CA CYS A 53 -16.91 22.49 -13.64
C CYS A 53 -18.16 22.78 -12.80
N ASP A 54 -19.05 23.66 -13.28
CA ASP A 54 -20.39 23.86 -12.74
C ASP A 54 -21.25 22.59 -12.84
N ASP A 55 -22.28 22.43 -11.99
CA ASP A 55 -23.05 21.18 -11.91
C ASP A 55 -23.72 20.72 -13.21
N ALA A 56 -24.00 21.64 -14.14
CA ALA A 56 -24.58 21.34 -15.45
C ALA A 56 -23.53 21.06 -16.54
N ASP A 57 -22.23 21.14 -16.23
CA ASP A 57 -21.17 20.92 -17.21
C ASP A 57 -21.13 19.45 -17.65
N PRO A 58 -21.30 19.16 -18.96
CA PRO A 58 -21.33 17.80 -19.48
C PRO A 58 -20.00 17.05 -19.27
N ARG A 59 -18.87 17.75 -19.09
CA ARG A 59 -17.55 17.15 -18.84
C ARG A 59 -17.45 16.45 -17.49
N ARG A 60 -18.36 16.74 -16.54
CA ARG A 60 -18.34 16.15 -15.19
C ARG A 60 -18.45 14.64 -15.21
N GLU A 61 -19.23 14.08 -16.13
CA GLU A 61 -19.40 12.63 -16.24
C GLU A 61 -18.09 11.96 -16.68
N ASP A 62 -17.46 12.49 -17.73
CA ASP A 62 -16.17 12.01 -18.23
C ASP A 62 -15.07 12.16 -17.18
N LEU A 63 -14.99 13.30 -16.49
CA LEU A 63 -14.01 13.53 -15.44
C LEU A 63 -14.18 12.57 -14.26
N ARG A 64 -15.43 12.27 -13.86
CA ARG A 64 -15.70 11.26 -12.82
C ARG A 64 -15.27 9.86 -13.27
N ALA A 65 -15.49 9.51 -14.53
CA ALA A 65 -15.04 8.23 -15.09
C ALA A 65 -13.52 8.12 -15.08
N ILE A 66 -12.80 9.17 -15.50
CA ILE A 66 -11.33 9.23 -15.46
C ILE A 66 -10.82 9.06 -14.02
N ILE A 67 -11.40 9.79 -13.05
CA ILE A 67 -11.04 9.69 -11.63
C ILE A 67 -11.26 8.26 -11.11
N ALA A 68 -12.37 7.63 -11.48
CA ALA A 68 -12.70 6.26 -11.07
C ALA A 68 -11.67 5.25 -11.60
N GLU A 69 -11.27 5.36 -12.87
CA GLU A 69 -10.25 4.49 -13.46
C GLU A 69 -8.86 4.75 -12.89
N CYS A 70 -8.46 6.00 -12.66
CA CYS A 70 -7.19 6.29 -11.96
C CYS A 70 -7.16 5.64 -10.57
N LYS A 71 -8.25 5.72 -9.81
CA LYS A 71 -8.37 5.04 -8.50
C LYS A 71 -8.35 3.52 -8.63
N ARG A 72 -8.94 2.96 -9.69
CA ARG A 72 -8.88 1.52 -9.97
C ARG A 72 -7.47 1.06 -10.30
N CYS A 73 -6.74 1.80 -11.13
CA CYS A 73 -5.35 1.50 -11.44
C CYS A 73 -4.47 1.52 -10.18
N LYS A 74 -4.62 2.52 -9.30
CA LYS A 74 -3.92 2.57 -8.00
C LYS A 74 -4.22 1.35 -7.10
N ARG A 75 -5.43 0.80 -7.13
CA ARG A 75 -5.75 -0.43 -6.39
C ARG A 75 -5.05 -1.66 -6.98
N ILE A 76 -4.94 -1.73 -8.31
CA ILE A 76 -4.28 -2.84 -9.01
C ILE A 76 -2.77 -2.82 -8.74
N THR A 77 -2.14 -1.66 -8.83
CA THR A 77 -0.71 -1.49 -8.51
C THR A 77 -0.41 -1.78 -7.04
N GLY A 78 -1.28 -1.32 -6.12
CA GLY A 78 -1.20 -1.70 -4.70
C GLY A 78 -1.29 -3.21 -4.46
N GLY A 79 -2.08 -3.95 -5.25
CA GLY A 79 -2.18 -5.41 -5.17
C GLY A 79 -0.90 -6.15 -5.59
N LEU A 80 -0.16 -5.63 -6.57
CA LEU A 80 1.15 -6.15 -6.99
C LEU A 80 2.19 -6.03 -5.85
N LEU A 81 2.18 -4.90 -5.13
CA LEU A 81 2.97 -4.68 -3.92
C LEU A 81 2.59 -5.62 -2.76
N GLY A 82 1.31 -5.96 -2.61
CA GLY A 82 0.87 -6.95 -1.62
C GLY A 82 1.42 -8.37 -1.90
N PHE A 83 1.44 -8.76 -3.17
CA PHE A 83 2.02 -10.05 -3.62
C PHE A 83 3.54 -10.12 -3.42
N ALA A 84 4.23 -9.01 -3.72
CA ALA A 84 5.65 -8.80 -3.52
C ALA A 84 6.12 -8.94 -2.06
N ARG A 85 5.35 -8.36 -1.14
CA ARG A 85 5.69 -8.27 0.29
C ARG A 85 5.24 -9.48 1.10
N SER A 86 4.48 -10.39 0.51
CA SER A 86 4.06 -11.65 1.15
C SER A 86 5.20 -12.68 1.30
N GLY A 87 6.41 -12.38 0.82
CA GLY A 87 7.53 -13.33 0.79
C GLY A 87 8.49 -13.32 1.99
N SER A 88 8.70 -12.20 2.68
CA SER A 88 9.57 -12.14 3.88
C SER A 88 9.47 -10.78 4.56
N GLY A 89 8.38 -10.54 5.31
CA GLY A 89 8.32 -9.34 6.15
C GLY A 89 9.41 -9.41 7.23
N VAL A 90 10.28 -8.41 7.31
CA VAL A 90 11.27 -8.33 8.40
C VAL A 90 10.49 -8.06 9.66
N ARG A 91 10.42 -9.06 10.56
CA ARG A 91 9.70 -8.93 11.81
C ARG A 91 10.57 -8.19 12.81
N GLU A 92 10.27 -6.91 13.01
CA GLU A 92 10.95 -6.04 13.95
C GLU A 92 9.97 -5.48 15.01
N PRO A 93 10.47 -4.91 16.11
CA PRO A 93 9.62 -4.20 17.06
C PRO A 93 8.99 -2.97 16.38
N VAL A 94 7.69 -3.04 16.11
CA VAL A 94 6.89 -1.95 15.53
C VAL A 94 6.21 -1.19 16.65
N ASP A 95 6.22 0.14 16.58
CA ASP A 95 5.53 1.03 17.51
C ASP A 95 4.11 1.33 16.97
N LEU A 96 3.08 0.82 17.65
CA LEU A 96 1.70 0.92 17.18
C LEU A 96 1.14 2.35 17.26
N ASP A 97 1.58 3.16 18.22
CA ASP A 97 1.19 4.58 18.32
C ASP A 97 1.72 5.36 17.11
N ARG A 98 2.99 5.11 16.75
CA ARG A 98 3.58 5.67 15.53
C ARG A 98 2.82 5.23 14.28
N LEU A 99 2.57 3.92 14.15
CA LEU A 99 1.94 3.34 12.97
C LEU A 99 0.53 3.90 12.72
N CYS A 100 -0.33 3.90 13.74
CA CYS A 100 -1.70 4.43 13.64
C CYS A 100 -1.71 5.91 13.25
N ARG A 101 -0.86 6.74 13.88
CA ARG A 101 -0.76 8.17 13.56
C ARG A 101 -0.37 8.43 12.11
N GLU A 102 0.66 7.72 11.62
CA GLU A 102 1.11 7.87 10.24
C GLU A 102 0.01 7.41 9.26
N THR A 103 -0.73 6.34 9.57
CA THR A 103 -1.88 5.89 8.78
C THR A 103 -2.98 6.97 8.74
N ILE A 104 -3.37 7.53 9.89
CA ILE A 104 -4.38 8.60 9.97
C ILE A 104 -3.95 9.83 9.17
N LEU A 105 -2.68 10.23 9.27
CA LEU A 105 -2.12 11.34 8.49
C LEU A 105 -2.16 11.06 6.98
N SER A 106 -1.98 9.81 6.55
CA SER A 106 -2.07 9.42 5.13
C SER A 106 -3.50 9.43 4.57
N LEU A 107 -4.52 9.33 5.43
CA LEU A 107 -5.93 9.42 5.05
C LEU A 107 -6.39 10.87 4.89
N SER A 108 -5.77 11.81 5.62
CA SER A 108 -6.16 13.22 5.69
C SER A 108 -6.18 13.99 4.34
N PRO A 109 -5.26 13.75 3.37
CA PRO A 109 -5.27 14.43 2.07
C PRO A 109 -6.36 13.95 1.11
N GLN A 110 -6.97 12.79 1.40
CA GLN A 110 -7.89 12.16 0.47
C GLN A 110 -9.28 12.80 0.58
N ARG A 111 -9.81 13.25 -0.57
CA ARG A 111 -11.08 13.97 -0.65
C ARG A 111 -12.27 13.22 -0.02
N LEU A 112 -12.22 11.89 0.04
CA LEU A 112 -13.21 11.03 0.71
C LEU A 112 -13.25 11.18 2.24
N PHE A 113 -12.16 11.61 2.87
CA PHE A 113 -12.03 11.68 4.33
C PHE A 113 -12.12 13.11 4.88
N LYS A 114 -12.38 14.11 4.02
CA LYS A 114 -12.49 15.52 4.44
C LYS A 114 -13.64 15.81 5.40
N GLU A 115 -14.67 14.95 5.43
CA GLU A 115 -15.84 15.09 6.30
C GLU A 115 -15.85 14.06 7.45
N ILE A 116 -14.80 13.25 7.59
CA ILE A 116 -14.72 12.21 8.62
C ILE A 116 -13.86 12.72 9.78
N VAL A 117 -14.46 12.76 10.98
CA VAL A 117 -13.73 13.03 12.22
C VAL A 117 -13.14 11.72 12.72
N ILE A 118 -11.81 11.62 12.75
CA ILE A 118 -11.10 10.50 13.34
C ILE A 118 -10.74 10.88 14.78
N ASP A 119 -11.40 10.26 15.74
CA ASP A 119 -11.06 10.39 17.16
C ASP A 119 -9.99 9.36 17.53
N TYR A 120 -8.74 9.82 17.66
CA TYR A 120 -7.60 8.97 18.00
C TYR A 120 -7.22 9.17 19.47
N VAL A 121 -7.44 8.13 20.27
CA VAL A 121 -7.04 8.10 21.67
C VAL A 121 -5.66 7.45 21.78
N ARG A 122 -4.68 8.25 22.20
CA ARG A 122 -3.32 7.76 22.44
C ARG A 122 -3.30 6.80 23.62
N PRO A 123 -2.65 5.62 23.51
CA PRO A 123 -2.50 4.71 24.64
C PRO A 123 -1.59 5.30 25.73
N GLU A 124 -1.88 5.00 27.00
CA GLU A 124 -1.11 5.48 28.17
C GLU A 124 0.30 4.89 28.26
N SER A 125 0.53 3.74 27.65
CA SER A 125 1.82 3.07 27.61
C SER A 125 2.24 2.76 26.18
N ARG A 126 3.55 2.67 25.95
CA ARG A 126 4.11 2.38 24.63
C ARG A 126 3.77 0.94 24.25
N LEU A 127 2.94 0.78 23.23
CA LEU A 127 2.58 -0.52 22.66
C LEU A 127 3.51 -0.85 21.50
N SER A 128 4.30 -1.92 21.67
CA SER A 128 5.14 -2.44 20.60
C SER A 128 4.83 -3.90 20.32
N VAL A 129 4.76 -4.26 19.04
CA VAL A 129 4.53 -5.62 18.58
C VAL A 129 5.62 -6.05 17.61
N THR A 130 6.02 -7.32 17.68
CA THR A 130 6.93 -7.89 16.68
C THR A 130 6.16 -8.21 15.40
N GLY A 131 6.41 -7.43 14.36
CA GLY A 131 5.69 -7.54 13.10
C GLY A 131 6.42 -6.85 11.96
N ASP A 132 5.81 -6.95 10.79
CA ASP A 132 6.24 -6.20 9.62
C ASP A 132 5.43 -4.90 9.58
N ASP A 133 6.10 -3.74 9.53
CA ASP A 133 5.46 -2.41 9.58
C ASP A 133 4.42 -2.25 8.46
N ASP A 134 4.77 -2.69 7.25
CA ASP A 134 3.93 -2.56 6.06
C ASP A 134 2.68 -3.46 6.13
N GLN A 135 2.83 -4.72 6.56
CA GLN A 135 1.70 -5.63 6.73
C GLN A 135 0.75 -5.15 7.83
N LEU A 136 1.28 -4.67 8.95
CA LEU A 136 0.46 -4.09 10.02
C LEU A 136 -0.24 -2.82 9.54
N ARG A 137 0.44 -1.97 8.75
CA ARG A 137 -0.16 -0.77 8.14
C ARG A 137 -1.31 -1.10 7.20
N GLN A 138 -1.23 -2.22 6.47
CA GLN A 138 -2.24 -2.61 5.49
C GLN A 138 -3.55 -3.10 6.13
N ILE A 139 -3.50 -3.58 7.39
CA ILE A 139 -4.67 -4.02 8.16
C ILE A 139 -5.36 -2.84 8.85
N LEU A 140 -4.58 -1.82 9.26
CA LEU A 140 -5.06 -0.58 9.87
C LEU A 140 -5.78 0.32 8.86
#